data_AF-A0ABD4KDB7-F1
#
_entry.id   AF-A0ABD4KDB7-F1
#
_cell.length_a   1.000
_cell.length_b   1.000
_cell.length_c   1.000
_cell.angle_alpha   90.00
_cell.angle_beta   90.00
_cell.angle_gamma   90.00
#
_symmetry.space_group_name_H-M   'P 1'
#
loop_
_entity.id
_entity.type
_entity.pdbx_description
1 polymer ?
#
loop_
_entity_poly.entity_id
_entity_poly.type
_entity_poly.pdbx_seq_one_letter_code
_entity_poly.pdbx_strand_id
1 'polypeptide(L)' 'MRKITLKSFAEEVGQVKAADQLGVRQSAISKAIKSGRNVVVTISNGGEVTAEEVKAFPSQRRDDAFAS' A
#
# COMPACT_ATOMS: atom_id res chain seq x y z
N MET A 1 0.35 -12.04 -14.80
CA MET A 1 0.29 -11.41 -13.47
C MET A 1 1.24 -10.24 -13.48
N ARG A 2 0.82 -9.07 -13.01
CA ARG A 2 1.63 -7.84 -12.97
C ARG A 2 1.76 -7.37 -11.53
N LYS A 3 2.97 -7.01 -11.10
CA LYS A 3 3.24 -6.44 -9.77
C LYS A 3 3.78 -5.03 -9.91
N ILE A 4 3.28 -4.11 -9.09
CA ILE A 4 3.51 -2.67 -9.22
C ILE A 4 3.34 -2.02 -7.84
N THR A 5 4.03 -0.91 -7.55
CA THR A 5 3.84 -0.19 -6.27
C THR A 5 2.45 0.43 -6.19
N LEU A 6 1.91 0.59 -4.96
CA LEU A 6 0.64 1.31 -4.77
C LEU A 6 0.65 2.72 -5.36
N LYS A 7 1.80 3.41 -5.28
CA LYS A 7 1.97 4.76 -5.84
C LYS A 7 1.78 4.74 -7.36
N SER A 8 2.55 3.91 -8.07
CA SER A 8 2.46 3.82 -9.53
C SER A 8 1.09 3.33 -9.99
N PHE A 9 0.48 2.41 -9.24
CA PHE A 9 -0.87 1.94 -9.56
C PHE A 9 -1.88 3.08 -9.46
N ALA A 10 -1.83 3.87 -8.39
CA ALA A 10 -2.68 5.05 -8.23
C ALA A 10 -2.39 6.17 -9.25
N GLU A 11 -1.15 6.28 -9.77
CA GLU A 11 -0.80 7.17 -10.87
C GLU A 11 -1.42 6.70 -12.21
N GLU A 12 -1.49 5.39 -12.44
CA GLU A 12 -2.07 4.80 -13.66
C GLU A 12 -3.61 4.89 -13.71
N VAL A 13 -4.28 4.55 -12.60
CA VAL A 13 -5.75 4.42 -12.59
C VAL A 13 -6.46 5.54 -11.83
N GLY A 14 -5.72 6.36 -11.09
CA GLY A 14 -6.27 7.36 -10.16
C GLY A 14 -6.58 6.78 -8.78
N GLN A 15 -6.46 7.61 -7.73
CA GLN A 15 -6.62 7.17 -6.34
C GLN A 15 -8.05 6.69 -6.01
N VAL A 16 -9.08 7.24 -6.64
CA VAL A 16 -10.48 6.82 -6.43
C VAL A 16 -10.67 5.39 -6.93
N LYS A 17 -10.32 5.13 -8.20
CA LYS A 17 -10.45 3.79 -8.80
C LYS A 17 -9.55 2.76 -8.13
N ALA A 18 -8.34 3.14 -7.72
CA ALA A 18 -7.47 2.26 -6.95
C ALA A 18 -8.11 1.87 -5.61
N ALA A 19 -8.79 2.79 -4.95
CA ALA A 19 -9.48 2.54 -3.68
C ALA A 19 -10.68 1.60 -3.88
N ASP A 20 -11.48 1.84 -4.92
CA ASP A 20 -12.63 0.99 -5.27
C ASP A 20 -12.18 -0.46 -5.54
N GLN A 21 -11.11 -0.64 -6.31
CA GLN A 21 -10.58 -1.98 -6.64
C GLN A 21 -9.96 -2.71 -5.44
N LEU A 22 -9.42 -1.97 -4.47
CA LEU A 22 -8.84 -2.53 -3.25
C LEU A 22 -9.83 -2.60 -2.08
N GLY A 23 -11.08 -2.19 -2.28
CA GLY A 23 -12.12 -2.21 -1.23
C GLY A 23 -11.84 -1.28 -0.05
N VAL A 24 -11.19 -0.13 -0.29
CA VAL A 24 -10.85 0.85 0.75
C VAL A 24 -11.35 2.25 0.38
N ARG A 25 -11.23 3.20 1.32
CA ARG A 25 -11.52 4.62 1.04
C ARG A 25 -10.34 5.26 0.30
N GLN A 26 -10.60 6.20 -0.60
CA GLN A 26 -9.54 6.97 -1.29
C GLN A 26 -8.56 7.66 -0.31
N SER A 27 -9.05 8.10 0.85
CA SER A 27 -8.21 8.68 1.90
C SER A 27 -7.17 7.70 2.46
N ALA A 28 -7.43 6.38 2.44
CA ALA A 28 -6.47 5.36 2.84
C ALA A 28 -5.33 5.23 1.83
N ILE A 29 -5.63 5.30 0.52
CA ILE A 29 -4.64 5.32 -0.55
C ILE A 29 -3.75 6.56 -0.41
N SER A 30 -4.37 7.74 -0.26
CA SER A 30 -3.66 9.00 -0.06
C SER A 30 -2.73 8.97 1.15
N LYS A 31 -3.22 8.47 2.30
CA LYS A 31 -2.42 8.32 3.51
C LYS A 31 -1.24 7.38 3.29
N ALA A 32 -1.46 6.23 2.65
CA ALA A 32 -0.41 5.24 2.44
C ALA A 32 0.72 5.76 1.54
N ILE A 33 0.38 6.48 0.47
CA ILE A 33 1.35 7.13 -0.42
C ILE A 33 2.12 8.22 0.34
N LYS A 34 1.43 9.10 1.08
CA LYS A 34 2.06 10.17 1.85
C LYS A 34 3.00 9.67 2.95
N SER A 35 2.67 8.55 3.60
CA SER A 35 3.51 7.94 4.61
C SER A 35 4.61 7.04 4.05
N GLY A 36 4.74 6.93 2.73
CA GLY A 36 5.77 6.11 2.09
C GLY A 36 5.68 4.62 2.42
N ARG A 37 4.46 4.08 2.62
CA ARG A 37 4.28 2.66 2.95
C ARG A 37 4.77 1.80 1.79
N ASN A 38 5.48 0.72 2.10
CA ASN A 38 5.94 -0.24 1.11
C ASN A 38 4.83 -1.23 0.76
N VAL A 39 3.95 -0.81 -0.17
CA VAL A 39 2.79 -1.58 -0.61
C VAL A 39 2.96 -2.00 -2.07
N VAL A 40 2.83 -3.29 -2.33
CA VAL A 40 2.83 -3.88 -3.68
C VAL A 40 1.41 -4.29 -4.04
N VAL A 41 0.96 -3.85 -5.21
CA VAL A 41 -0.29 -4.23 -5.84
C VAL A 41 -0.02 -5.32 -6.87
N THR A 42 -0.82 -6.38 -6.82
CA THR A 42 -0.81 -7.49 -7.76
C THR A 42 -2.09 -7.46 -8.59
N ILE A 43 -1.93 -7.48 -9.92
CA ILE A 43 -3.04 -7.61 -10.87
C ILE A 43 -2.95 -9.02 -11.47
N SER A 44 -3.95 -9.85 -11.17
CA SER A 44 -4.05 -11.22 -11.68
C SER A 44 -4.44 -11.21 -13.17
N ASN A 45 -4.27 -12.34 -13.87
CA ASN A 45 -4.68 -12.45 -15.27
C ASN A 45 -6.21 -12.30 -15.45
N GLY A 46 -6.99 -12.53 -14.39
CA GLY A 46 -8.44 -12.34 -14.37
C GLY A 46 -8.87 -10.92 -14.02
N GLY A 47 -7.92 -10.00 -13.80
CA GLY A 47 -8.21 -8.61 -13.44
C GLY A 47 -8.47 -8.38 -11.94
N GLU A 48 -8.39 -9.42 -11.12
CA GLU A 48 -8.44 -9.27 -9.66
C GLU A 48 -7.23 -8.46 -9.18
N VAL A 49 -7.49 -7.50 -8.30
CA VAL A 49 -6.47 -6.61 -7.75
C VAL A 49 -6.34 -6.86 -6.26
N THR A 50 -5.14 -7.26 -5.84
CA THR A 50 -4.79 -7.47 -4.42
C THR A 50 -3.60 -6.61 -4.04
N ALA A 51 -3.42 -6.34 -2.74
CA ALA A 51 -2.30 -5.55 -2.25
C ALA A 51 -1.73 -6.13 -0.95
N GLU A 52 -0.41 -6.10 -0.84
CA GLU A 52 0.35 -6.56 0.33
C GLU A 52 1.28 -5.44 0.81
N GLU A 53 1.36 -5.25 2.13
CA GLU A 53 2.30 -4.31 2.75
C GLU A 53 3.44 -5.06 3.43
N VAL A 54 4.68 -4.63 3.15
CA VAL A 54 5.86 -5.07 3.89
C VAL A 54 6.23 -4.02 4.92
N LYS A 55 6.26 -4.44 6.19
CA LYS A 55 6.60 -3.60 7.34
C LYS A 55 7.51 -4.36 8.29
N ALA A 56 8.48 -3.66 8.88
CA ALA A 56 9.35 -4.24 9.90
C ALA A 56 8.54 -4.67 11.13
N PHE A 57 9.04 -5.71 11.81
CA PHE A 57 8.52 -6.17 13.10
C PHE A 57 9.57 -5.92 14.20
N PRO A 58 9.19 -5.35 15.36
CA PRO A 58 7.89 -4.80 15.68
C PRO A 58 7.60 -3.53 14.86
N SER A 59 6.33 -3.31 14.52
CA SER A 59 5.96 -2.18 13.65
C SER A 59 5.92 -0.82 14.34
N GLN A 60 5.88 -0.83 15.66
CA GLN A 60 6.11 0.32 16.49
C GLN A 60 7.41 0.02 17.23
N ARG A 61 8.50 0.65 16.81
CA ARG A 61 9.70 0.69 17.64
C ARG A 61 9.36 1.58 18.83
N ARG A 62 9.37 1.02 20.04
CA ARG A 62 9.49 1.84 21.25
C ARG A 62 10.94 2.32 21.24
N ASP A 63 11.17 3.56 20.85
CA ASP A 63 12.53 4.13 20.80
C ASP A 63 13.21 4.17 22.19
N ASP A 64 12.48 3.86 23.28
CA ASP A 64 12.97 3.93 24.66
C ASP A 64 13.52 2.62 25.27
N ALA A 65 13.57 1.49 24.56
CA ALA A 65 13.87 0.21 25.23
C ALA A 65 15.38 -0.09 25.44
N PHE A 66 16.30 0.60 24.76
CA PHE A 66 17.74 0.28 24.80
C PHE A 66 18.69 1.49 24.70
N ALA A 67 18.21 2.72 24.95
CA ALA A 67 19.12 3.84 25.18
C ALA A 67 19.77 3.64 26.57
N SER A 68 20.97 3.03 26.56
CA SER A 68 21.88 2.93 27.71
C SER A 68 22.65 4.23 27.88
#